data_AF-A0A527HKR1-F1
#
_entry.id   AF-A0A527HKR1-F1
#
_cell.length_a   1.000
_cell.length_b   1.000
_cell.length_c   1.000
_cell.angle_alpha   90.00
_cell.angle_beta   90.00
_cell.angle_gamma   90.00
#
_symmetry.space_group_name_H-M   'P 1'
#
loop_
_entity.id
_entity.type
_entity.pdbx_description
1 polymer ?
#
loop_
_entity_poly.entity_id
_entity_poly.type
_entity_poly.pdbx_seq_one_letter_code
_entity_poly.pdbx_strand_id
1 'polypeptide(L)'
;PYLLDPFHHAAVERKEGFWRMRELAPDRFYASEYFRSYYSQTRLAEEVGFFVPLPGKDVLVLSLMRLRASGPFGTADARLLRDMAPAVISFARLRWPTLPADEPAEAQQDETTTPVNEFDRAHIWQSLSLTPREKHVVDLVLQGHSTESIARAMRIVPGTVKVHRRNIYRKLKIKSQAGLFARFVEIIDARIR
;
A
#
# COMPACT_ATOMS: atom_id res chain seq x y z
N PRO A 1 -7.89 -4.85 2.05
CA PRO A 1 -7.43 -3.54 2.59
C PRO A 1 -5.93 -3.27 2.44
N TYR A 2 -5.07 -4.28 2.62
CA TYR A 2 -3.61 -4.17 2.46
C TYR A 2 -3.17 -3.58 1.10
N LEU A 3 -4.02 -3.70 0.07
CA LEU A 3 -3.82 -3.07 -1.25
C LEU A 3 -3.68 -1.55 -1.21
N LEU A 4 -3.99 -0.86 -0.11
CA LEU A 4 -3.81 0.58 0.06
C LEU A 4 -2.65 0.94 1.02
N ASP A 5 -1.93 -0.07 1.53
CA ASP A 5 -0.80 0.10 2.43
C ASP A 5 0.45 0.61 1.67
N PRO A 6 1.03 1.77 2.03
CA PRO A 6 2.27 2.25 1.43
C PRO A 6 3.45 1.28 1.56
N PHE A 7 3.52 0.46 2.62
CA PHE A 7 4.55 -0.57 2.75
C PHE A 7 4.36 -1.68 1.73
N HIS A 8 3.13 -2.16 1.55
CA HIS A 8 2.83 -3.11 0.47
C HIS A 8 3.21 -2.55 -0.91
N HIS A 9 2.95 -1.26 -1.17
CA HIS A 9 3.29 -0.63 -2.46
C HIS A 9 4.81 -0.55 -2.66
N ALA A 10 5.54 -0.12 -1.63
CA ALA A 10 6.99 -0.10 -1.65
C ALA A 10 7.59 -1.51 -1.85
N ALA A 11 6.96 -2.55 -1.31
CA ALA A 11 7.36 -3.94 -1.53
C ALA A 11 7.10 -4.38 -2.97
N VAL A 12 5.95 -4.04 -3.56
CA VAL A 12 5.65 -4.32 -4.98
C VAL A 12 6.61 -3.58 -5.91
N GLU A 13 6.99 -2.34 -5.57
CA GLU A 13 8.02 -1.56 -6.27
C GLU A 13 9.45 -2.08 -6.03
N ARG A 14 9.61 -3.11 -5.20
CA ARG A 14 10.89 -3.70 -4.80
C ARG A 14 11.88 -2.66 -4.27
N LYS A 15 11.40 -1.68 -3.51
CA LYS A 15 12.29 -0.76 -2.78
C LYS A 15 13.21 -1.59 -1.87
N GLU A 16 14.44 -1.14 -1.73
CA GLU A 16 15.42 -1.71 -0.81
C GLU A 16 15.81 -0.65 0.22
N GLY A 17 16.21 -1.06 1.42
CA GLY A 17 16.72 -0.16 2.45
C GLY A 17 15.75 0.10 3.59
N PHE A 18 16.13 1.06 4.43
CA PHE A 18 15.30 1.56 5.51
C PHE A 18 14.37 2.66 5.03
N TRP A 19 13.08 2.49 5.29
CA TRP A 19 12.04 3.46 4.94
C TRP A 19 11.09 3.68 6.10
N ARG A 20 10.72 4.94 6.34
CA ARG A 20 9.66 5.29 7.28
C ARG A 20 8.32 5.28 6.56
N MET A 21 7.25 4.88 7.24
CA MET A 21 5.89 4.98 6.69
C MET A 21 5.59 6.38 6.16
N ARG A 22 5.99 7.43 6.90
CA ARG A 22 5.80 8.83 6.48
C ARG A 22 6.57 9.25 5.22
N GLU A 23 7.63 8.53 4.86
CA GLU A 23 8.43 8.80 3.65
C GLU A 23 7.85 8.09 2.42
N LEU A 24 7.14 6.97 2.64
CA LEU A 24 6.48 6.19 1.59
C LEU A 24 5.04 6.63 1.36
N ALA A 25 4.37 7.07 2.42
CA ALA A 25 2.97 7.43 2.41
C ALA A 25 2.69 8.64 1.49
N PRO A 26 1.61 8.60 0.71
CA PRO A 26 1.12 9.76 -0.04
C PRO A 26 0.84 10.97 0.86
N ASP A 27 0.83 12.15 0.25
CA ASP A 27 0.75 13.44 0.94
C ASP A 27 -0.53 13.65 1.77
N ARG A 28 -1.63 12.96 1.44
CA ARG A 28 -2.86 12.95 2.24
C ARG A 28 -3.20 11.58 2.83
N PHE A 29 -2.24 10.67 2.91
CA PHE A 29 -2.42 9.33 3.47
C PHE A 29 -3.01 9.36 4.89
N TYR A 30 -2.44 10.17 5.79
CA TYR A 30 -2.91 10.29 7.19
C TYR A 30 -4.32 10.91 7.32
N ALA A 31 -4.82 11.54 6.26
CA ALA A 31 -6.19 12.06 6.18
C ALA A 31 -7.13 11.16 5.36
N SER A 32 -6.62 10.05 4.82
CA SER A 32 -7.40 9.10 4.02
C SER A 32 -8.33 8.27 4.89
N GLU A 33 -9.42 7.78 4.29
CA GLU A 33 -10.35 6.87 4.95
C GLU A 33 -9.67 5.54 5.28
N TYR A 34 -8.76 5.08 4.43
CA TYR A 34 -7.96 3.89 4.71
C TYR A 34 -7.18 4.02 6.03
N PHE A 35 -6.45 5.12 6.20
CA PHE A 35 -5.72 5.37 7.44
C PHE A 35 -6.66 5.47 8.64
N ARG A 36 -7.77 6.19 8.51
CA ARG A 36 -8.75 6.37 9.58
C ARG A 36 -9.42 5.06 10.00
N SER A 37 -9.79 4.21 9.05
CA SER A 37 -10.49 2.95 9.33
C SER A 37 -9.58 1.84 9.81
N TYR A 38 -8.35 1.73 9.29
CA TYR A 38 -7.45 0.60 9.59
C TYR A 38 -6.26 0.98 10.46
N TYR A 39 -5.45 1.96 10.06
CA TYR A 39 -4.23 2.31 10.78
C TYR A 39 -4.50 3.00 12.12
N SER A 40 -5.54 3.83 12.22
CA SER A 40 -5.82 4.58 13.46
C SER A 40 -6.09 3.66 14.66
N GLN A 41 -6.58 2.45 14.40
CA GLN A 41 -6.91 1.44 15.41
C GLN A 41 -5.66 0.82 16.06
N THR A 42 -4.53 0.81 15.35
CA THR A 42 -3.26 0.21 15.81
C THR A 42 -2.59 0.99 16.94
N ARG A 43 -3.03 2.23 17.20
CA ARG A 43 -2.45 3.15 18.21
C ARG A 43 -0.92 3.32 18.08
N LEU A 44 -0.39 3.20 16.87
CA LEU A 44 1.01 3.44 16.58
C LEU A 44 1.31 4.95 16.55
N ALA A 45 2.46 5.33 17.10
CA ALA A 45 3.10 6.62 16.82
C ALA A 45 3.77 6.60 15.45
N GLU A 46 4.45 5.50 15.12
CA GLU A 46 5.15 5.34 13.87
C GLU A 46 5.47 3.88 13.56
N GLU A 47 5.57 3.59 12.27
CA GLU A 47 6.10 2.37 11.71
C GLU A 47 7.26 2.69 10.75
N VAL A 48 8.32 1.90 10.83
CA VAL A 48 9.48 1.92 9.93
C VAL A 48 9.76 0.50 9.45
N GLY A 49 10.35 0.35 8.27
CA GLY A 49 10.58 -0.96 7.67
C GLY A 49 11.95 -1.07 7.00
N PHE A 50 12.57 -2.24 7.11
CA PHE A 50 13.68 -2.65 6.26
C PHE A 50 13.15 -3.50 5.13
N PHE A 51 13.27 -3.00 3.91
CA PHE A 51 12.83 -3.69 2.71
C PHE A 51 13.99 -4.47 2.11
N VAL A 52 13.79 -5.77 1.95
CA VAL A 52 14.79 -6.74 1.52
C VAL A 52 14.26 -7.47 0.28
N PRO A 53 14.55 -6.98 -0.94
CA PRO A 53 14.30 -7.74 -2.14
C PRO A 53 15.10 -9.03 -2.12
N LEU A 54 14.40 -10.16 -2.32
CA LEU A 54 14.97 -11.51 -2.39
C LEU A 54 15.09 -11.96 -3.85
N PRO A 55 15.85 -13.05 -4.13
CA PRO A 55 15.84 -13.68 -5.45
C PRO A 55 14.41 -14.04 -5.90
N GLY A 56 14.12 -13.88 -7.19
CA GLY A 56 12.77 -14.06 -7.72
C GLY A 56 11.88 -12.83 -7.50
N LYS A 57 10.60 -13.05 -7.20
CA LYS A 57 9.59 -11.99 -7.06
C LYS A 57 9.35 -11.55 -5.61
N ASP A 58 9.90 -12.26 -4.64
CA ASP A 58 9.61 -12.03 -3.23
C ASP A 58 10.35 -10.81 -2.68
N VAL A 59 9.72 -10.18 -1.68
CA VAL A 59 10.27 -9.07 -0.90
C VAL A 59 9.92 -9.32 0.57
N LEU A 60 10.94 -9.38 1.41
CA LEU A 60 10.79 -9.42 2.86
C LEU A 60 10.77 -7.98 3.40
N VAL A 61 9.82 -7.68 4.28
CA VAL A 61 9.75 -6.42 5.00
C VAL A 61 9.85 -6.70 6.50
N LEU A 62 10.92 -6.24 7.13
CA LEU A 62 11.07 -6.28 8.59
C LEU A 62 10.58 -4.95 9.17
N SER A 63 9.41 -4.93 9.79
CA SER A 63 8.81 -3.73 10.36
C SER A 63 9.11 -3.56 11.84
N LEU A 64 9.35 -2.32 12.25
CA LEU A 64 9.49 -1.90 13.63
C LEU A 64 8.43 -0.83 13.91
N MET A 65 7.68 -1.03 14.98
CA MET A 65 6.54 -0.18 15.34
C MET A 65 6.75 0.42 16.73
N ARG A 66 6.44 1.70 16.89
CA ARG A 66 6.36 2.38 18.19
C ARG A 66 4.92 2.71 18.51
N LEU A 67 4.48 2.38 19.72
CA LEU A 67 3.17 2.77 20.24
C LEU A 67 3.10 4.29 20.48
N ARG A 68 1.90 4.87 20.45
CA ARG A 68 1.66 6.30 20.72
C ARG A 68 2.30 6.79 22.02
N ALA A 69 2.25 5.96 23.07
CA ALA A 69 2.83 6.27 24.37
C ALA A 69 4.36 6.49 24.32
N SER A 70 5.05 5.86 23.37
CA SER A 70 6.50 5.97 23.22
C SER A 70 6.91 7.12 22.30
N GLY A 71 5.99 7.75 21.56
CA GLY A 71 6.32 8.73 20.53
C GLY A 71 6.98 8.13 19.27
N PRO A 72 7.16 8.94 18.21
CA PRO A 72 7.79 8.49 16.96
C PRO A 72 9.30 8.29 17.12
N PHE A 73 9.94 7.70 16.11
CA PHE A 73 11.40 7.64 16.04
C PHE A 73 11.98 9.06 15.90
N GLY A 74 12.91 9.41 16.79
CA GLY A 74 13.64 10.67 16.70
C GLY A 74 14.54 10.71 15.47
N THR A 75 15.10 11.89 15.16
CA THR A 75 16.06 12.03 14.05
C THR A 75 17.30 11.15 14.26
N ALA A 76 17.79 11.03 15.50
CA ALA A 76 18.92 10.17 15.83
C ALA A 76 18.59 8.69 15.65
N ASP A 77 17.46 8.22 16.21
CA ASP A 77 17.00 6.83 16.05
C ASP A 77 16.83 6.45 14.57
N ALA A 78 16.20 7.33 13.77
CA ALA A 78 15.98 7.06 12.35
C ALA A 78 17.28 7.04 11.54
N ARG A 79 18.29 7.84 11.92
CA ARG A 79 19.63 7.78 11.31
C ARG A 79 20.33 6.48 11.66
N LEU A 80 20.35 6.12 12.95
CA LEU A 80 20.95 4.86 13.41
C LEU A 80 20.34 3.65 12.68
N LEU A 81 19.01 3.57 12.62
CA LEU A 81 18.32 2.49 11.91
C LEU A 81 18.68 2.47 10.41
N ARG A 82 18.80 3.64 9.78
CA ARG A 82 19.22 3.74 8.38
C ARG A 82 20.66 3.27 8.18
N ASP A 83 21.56 3.65 9.06
CA ASP A 83 22.97 3.25 9.01
C ASP A 83 23.14 1.74 9.25
N MET A 84 22.24 1.14 10.05
CA MET A 84 22.18 -0.32 10.27
C MET A 84 21.55 -1.09 9.11
N ALA A 85 20.86 -0.44 8.17
CA ALA A 85 20.11 -1.11 7.11
C ALA A 85 20.95 -2.11 6.30
N PRO A 86 22.19 -1.82 5.86
CA PRO A 86 22.99 -2.79 5.11
C PRO A 86 23.26 -4.08 5.89
N ALA A 87 23.49 -3.99 7.20
CA ALA A 87 23.72 -5.15 8.05
C ALA A 87 22.44 -5.98 8.24
N VAL A 88 21.30 -5.32 8.50
CA VAL A 88 19.99 -5.97 8.63
C VAL A 88 19.61 -6.69 7.34
N ILE A 89 19.77 -6.03 6.19
CA ILE A 89 19.48 -6.59 4.85
C ILE A 89 20.35 -7.82 4.59
N SER A 90 21.65 -7.71 4.86
CA SER A 90 22.60 -8.81 4.64
C SER A 90 22.26 -10.02 5.52
N PHE A 91 21.96 -9.78 6.79
CA PHE A 91 21.56 -10.84 7.72
C PHE A 91 20.24 -11.49 7.29
N ALA A 92 19.25 -10.69 6.89
CA ALA A 92 17.97 -11.19 6.40
C ALA A 92 18.15 -12.09 5.17
N ARG A 93 18.95 -11.66 4.17
CA ARG A 93 19.27 -12.46 2.99
C ARG A 93 19.96 -13.78 3.31
N LEU A 94 20.88 -13.77 4.29
CA LEU A 94 21.61 -14.97 4.70
C LEU A 94 20.70 -16.00 5.39
N ARG A 95 19.75 -15.54 6.21
CA ARG A 95 18.93 -16.41 7.07
C ARG A 95 17.59 -16.80 6.47
N TRP A 96 17.02 -15.97 5.61
CA TRP A 96 15.70 -16.24 5.02
C TRP A 96 15.61 -17.60 4.31
N PRO A 97 16.59 -18.04 3.48
CA PRO A 97 16.55 -19.36 2.85
C PRO A 97 16.60 -20.55 3.83
N THR A 98 16.96 -20.30 5.08
CA THR A 98 17.12 -21.32 6.13
C THR A 98 15.99 -21.35 7.15
N LEU A 99 15.03 -20.41 7.06
CA LEU A 99 13.83 -20.49 7.88
C LEU A 99 13.00 -21.66 7.37
N PRO A 100 12.46 -22.52 8.25
CA PRO A 100 11.46 -23.49 7.82
C PRO A 100 10.36 -22.70 7.13
N ALA A 101 10.15 -22.96 5.84
CA ALA A 101 8.91 -22.53 5.21
C ALA A 101 7.82 -23.20 6.05
N ASP A 102 6.93 -22.40 6.66
CA ASP A 102 5.68 -22.97 7.18
C ASP A 102 5.12 -23.83 6.06
N GLU A 103 4.84 -25.11 6.35
CA GLU A 103 4.27 -26.01 5.34
C GLU A 103 3.13 -25.27 4.66
N PRO A 104 3.17 -25.11 3.32
CA PRO A 104 2.09 -24.43 2.65
C PRO A 104 0.82 -25.20 2.96
N ALA A 105 -0.10 -24.57 3.70
CA ALA A 105 -1.47 -25.05 3.80
C ALA A 105 -1.91 -25.33 2.36
N GLU A 106 -2.17 -26.61 2.05
CA GLU A 106 -2.33 -27.18 0.72
C GLU A 106 -3.05 -26.24 -0.25
N ALA A 107 -2.30 -25.39 -0.94
CA ALA A 107 -2.79 -24.64 -2.08
C ALA A 107 -2.61 -25.58 -3.28
N GLN A 108 -3.70 -26.24 -3.64
CA GLN A 108 -3.81 -27.04 -4.85
C GLN A 108 -3.16 -26.31 -6.02
N GLN A 109 -2.22 -27.02 -6.65
CA GLN A 109 -1.46 -26.59 -7.80
C GLN A 109 -2.40 -26.49 -9.00
N ASP A 110 -3.06 -25.34 -9.18
CA ASP A 110 -3.58 -24.95 -10.49
C ASP A 110 -2.57 -24.01 -11.15
N GLU A 111 -2.02 -24.51 -12.25
CA GLU A 111 -1.13 -23.83 -13.19
C GLU A 111 -1.80 -22.56 -13.73
N THR A 112 -1.62 -21.42 -13.07
CA THR A 112 -1.44 -20.07 -13.65
C THR A 112 -1.15 -19.11 -12.48
N THR A 113 0.07 -19.11 -11.95
CA THR A 113 0.44 -18.20 -10.84
C THR A 113 0.64 -16.76 -11.36
N THR A 114 -0.47 -16.16 -11.77
CA THR A 114 -0.60 -14.70 -11.82
C THR A 114 -0.50 -14.23 -10.36
N PRO A 115 0.33 -13.23 -10.02
CA PRO A 115 0.46 -12.79 -8.64
C PRO A 115 -0.93 -12.43 -8.11
N VAL A 116 -1.29 -13.01 -6.96
CA VAL A 116 -2.56 -12.79 -6.23
C VAL A 116 -2.94 -11.29 -6.18
N ASN A 117 -1.93 -10.41 -6.15
CA ASN A 117 -2.03 -8.96 -6.13
C ASN A 117 -2.62 -8.29 -7.39
N GLU A 118 -2.36 -8.83 -8.58
CA GLU A 118 -2.82 -8.24 -9.85
C GLU A 118 -4.26 -8.66 -10.15
N PHE A 119 -4.63 -9.89 -9.78
CA PHE A 119 -5.98 -10.43 -9.90
C PHE A 119 -6.97 -9.70 -8.99
N ASP A 120 -6.59 -9.41 -7.74
CA ASP A 120 -7.45 -8.70 -6.78
C ASP A 120 -7.77 -7.28 -7.26
N ARG A 121 -6.75 -6.54 -7.72
CA ARG A 121 -6.95 -5.18 -8.25
C ARG A 121 -7.74 -5.22 -9.57
N ALA A 122 -7.36 -6.07 -10.52
CA ALA A 122 -8.04 -6.16 -11.81
C ALA A 122 -9.54 -6.44 -11.64
N HIS A 123 -9.91 -7.35 -10.73
CA HIS A 123 -11.30 -7.70 -10.45
C HIS A 123 -12.07 -6.57 -9.75
N ILE A 124 -11.48 -5.95 -8.71
CA ILE A 124 -12.09 -4.78 -8.03
C ILE A 124 -12.35 -3.66 -9.04
N TRP A 125 -11.45 -3.46 -9.99
CA TRP A 125 -11.59 -2.42 -10.99
C TRP A 125 -12.50 -2.81 -12.16
N GLN A 126 -12.67 -4.10 -12.45
CA GLN A 126 -13.62 -4.59 -13.45
C GLN A 126 -15.07 -4.36 -13.00
N SER A 127 -15.39 -4.57 -11.71
CA SER A 127 -16.75 -4.37 -11.19
C SER A 127 -17.22 -2.90 -11.23
N LEU A 128 -16.28 -1.94 -11.26
CA LEU A 128 -16.58 -0.51 -11.22
C LEU A 128 -16.88 0.11 -12.59
N SER A 129 -16.76 -0.64 -13.70
CA SER A 129 -17.03 -0.16 -15.08
C SER A 129 -16.34 1.18 -15.42
N LEU A 130 -15.12 1.37 -14.92
CA LEU A 130 -14.31 2.57 -15.15
C LEU A 130 -13.35 2.39 -16.33
N THR A 131 -13.03 3.49 -17.02
CA THR A 131 -11.96 3.50 -18.03
C THR A 131 -10.58 3.29 -17.38
N PRO A 132 -9.54 2.85 -18.13
CA PRO A 132 -8.19 2.67 -17.57
C PRO A 132 -7.64 3.93 -16.88
N ARG A 133 -7.87 5.12 -17.48
CA ARG A 133 -7.48 6.41 -16.88
C ARG A 133 -8.22 6.69 -15.58
N GLU A 134 -9.52 6.41 -15.51
CA GLU A 134 -10.31 6.59 -14.29
C GLU A 134 -9.90 5.61 -13.20
N LYS A 135 -9.61 4.35 -13.54
CA LYS A 135 -9.09 3.35 -12.59
C LYS A 135 -7.80 3.85 -11.93
N HIS A 136 -6.87 4.39 -12.71
CA HIS A 136 -5.63 4.95 -12.20
C HIS A 136 -5.87 6.14 -11.25
N VAL A 137 -6.81 7.04 -11.56
CA VAL A 137 -7.21 8.13 -10.65
C VAL A 137 -7.80 7.57 -9.36
N VAL A 138 -8.69 6.58 -9.43
CA VAL A 138 -9.32 5.99 -8.24
C VAL A 138 -8.28 5.33 -7.34
N ASP A 139 -7.35 4.58 -7.92
CA ASP A 139 -6.28 3.90 -7.18
C ASP A 139 -5.47 4.90 -6.35
N LEU A 140 -5.02 5.99 -6.96
CA LEU A 140 -4.28 7.05 -6.27
C LEU A 140 -5.14 7.80 -5.22
N VAL A 141 -6.44 7.99 -5.47
CA VAL A 141 -7.35 8.61 -4.49
C VAL A 141 -7.52 7.72 -3.26
N LEU A 142 -7.69 6.41 -3.45
CA LEU A 142 -7.84 5.46 -2.34
C LEU A 142 -6.56 5.34 -1.51
N GLN A 143 -5.40 5.43 -2.15
CA GLN A 143 -4.09 5.49 -1.48
C GLN A 143 -3.86 6.80 -0.70
N GLY A 144 -4.67 7.83 -0.94
CA GLY A 144 -4.58 9.10 -0.24
C GLY A 144 -3.68 10.14 -0.91
N HIS A 145 -3.52 10.11 -2.24
CA HIS A 145 -2.88 11.21 -2.97
C HIS A 145 -3.80 12.45 -3.07
N SER A 146 -3.22 13.66 -2.95
CA SER A 146 -3.92 14.90 -3.30
C SER A 146 -4.18 15.05 -4.80
N THR A 147 -5.00 16.03 -5.18
CA THR A 147 -5.26 16.35 -6.60
C THR A 147 -3.97 16.74 -7.32
N GLU A 148 -3.10 17.48 -6.63
CA GLU A 148 -1.81 17.96 -7.08
C GLU A 148 -0.81 16.81 -7.24
N SER A 149 -0.79 15.89 -6.27
CA SER A 149 0.02 14.67 -6.29
C SER A 149 -0.40 13.75 -7.44
N ILE A 150 -1.70 13.52 -7.63
CA ILE A 150 -2.25 12.74 -8.75
C ILE A 150 -1.89 13.38 -10.09
N ALA A 151 -2.04 14.70 -10.21
CA ALA A 151 -1.73 15.44 -11.43
C ALA A 151 -0.26 15.22 -11.84
N ARG A 152 0.66 15.29 -10.86
CA ARG A 152 2.08 15.04 -11.06
C ARG A 152 2.34 13.58 -11.48
N ALA A 153 1.79 12.61 -10.75
CA ALA A 153 1.96 11.19 -11.03
C ALA A 153 1.47 10.82 -12.44
N MET A 154 0.35 11.40 -12.87
CA MET A 154 -0.26 11.13 -14.17
C MET A 154 0.20 12.06 -15.29
N ARG A 155 1.11 13.01 -15.02
CA ARG A 155 1.60 14.03 -15.97
C ARG A 155 0.46 14.81 -16.65
N ILE A 156 -0.51 15.26 -15.87
CA ILE A 156 -1.66 16.08 -16.31
C ILE A 156 -1.84 17.29 -15.39
N VAL A 157 -2.72 18.23 -15.76
CA VAL A 157 -3.02 19.40 -14.90
C VAL A 157 -4.03 19.05 -13.79
N PRO A 158 -3.97 19.70 -12.61
CA PRO A 158 -4.91 19.44 -11.51
C PRO A 158 -6.38 19.62 -11.89
N GLY A 159 -6.69 20.53 -12.81
CA GLY A 159 -8.04 20.71 -13.34
C GLY A 159 -8.60 19.43 -13.98
N THR A 160 -7.78 18.71 -14.75
CA THR A 160 -8.16 17.45 -15.39
C THR A 160 -8.44 16.36 -14.35
N VAL A 161 -7.64 16.29 -13.27
CA VAL A 161 -7.89 15.37 -12.15
C VAL A 161 -9.25 15.65 -11.50
N LYS A 162 -9.60 16.92 -11.26
CA LYS A 162 -10.92 17.30 -10.71
C LYS A 162 -12.06 16.83 -11.62
N VAL A 163 -11.91 16.95 -12.93
CA VAL A 163 -12.90 16.46 -13.91
C VAL A 163 -13.02 14.95 -13.85
N HIS A 164 -11.90 14.20 -13.82
CA HIS A 164 -11.93 12.75 -13.65
C HIS A 164 -12.66 12.34 -12.38
N ARG A 165 -12.32 12.93 -11.23
CA ARG A 165 -12.98 12.65 -9.93
C ARG A 165 -14.49 12.88 -9.99
N ARG A 166 -14.93 14.00 -10.56
CA ARG A 166 -16.37 14.30 -10.74
C ARG A 166 -17.06 13.25 -11.60
N ASN A 167 -16.44 12.86 -12.71
CA ASN A 167 -16.99 11.86 -13.63
C ASN A 167 -17.08 10.48 -12.97
N ILE A 168 -16.04 10.08 -12.25
CA ILE A 168 -16.00 8.83 -11.46
C ILE A 168 -17.13 8.84 -10.42
N TYR A 169 -17.26 9.92 -9.64
CA TYR A 169 -18.27 9.99 -8.58
C TYR A 169 -19.68 9.90 -9.15
N ARG A 170 -19.94 10.57 -10.28
CA ARG A 170 -21.20 10.46 -11.02
C ARG A 170 -21.45 9.03 -11.53
N LYS A 171 -20.45 8.38 -12.15
CA LYS A 171 -20.56 7.00 -12.65
C LYS A 171 -20.85 5.99 -11.54
N LEU A 172 -20.18 6.14 -10.40
CA LEU A 172 -20.32 5.25 -9.25
C LEU A 172 -21.49 5.63 -8.33
N LYS A 173 -22.25 6.69 -8.65
CA LYS A 173 -23.36 7.23 -7.85
C LYS A 173 -22.96 7.52 -6.39
N ILE A 174 -21.75 8.04 -6.19
CA ILE A 174 -21.21 8.45 -4.89
C ILE A 174 -21.05 9.98 -4.84
N LYS A 175 -21.02 10.54 -3.64
CA LYS A 175 -20.89 11.99 -3.42
C LYS A 175 -19.57 12.41 -2.80
N SER A 176 -18.75 11.48 -2.34
CA SER A 176 -17.55 11.76 -1.56
C SER A 176 -16.47 10.70 -1.75
N GLN A 177 -15.24 11.05 -1.36
CA GLN A 177 -14.13 10.10 -1.27
C GLN A 177 -14.41 9.00 -0.26
N ALA A 178 -15.13 9.30 0.83
CA ALA A 178 -15.61 8.29 1.77
C ALA A 178 -16.57 7.29 1.12
N GLY A 179 -17.48 7.76 0.27
CA GLY A 179 -18.34 6.88 -0.52
C GLY A 179 -17.54 5.98 -1.47
N LEU A 180 -16.46 6.49 -2.06
CA LEU A 180 -15.57 5.69 -2.91
C LEU A 180 -14.88 4.57 -2.11
N PHE A 181 -14.38 4.90 -0.93
CA PHE A 181 -13.74 3.94 -0.03
C PHE A 181 -14.71 2.88 0.48
N ALA A 182 -15.93 3.27 0.89
CA ALA A 182 -16.96 2.32 1.29
C ALA A 182 -17.27 1.31 0.18
N ARG A 183 -17.44 1.79 -1.07
CA ARG A 183 -17.62 0.90 -2.24
C ARG A 183 -16.44 -0.05 -2.45
N PHE A 184 -15.22 0.43 -2.25
CA PHE A 184 -14.02 -0.41 -2.35
C PHE A 184 -14.01 -1.54 -1.30
N VAL A 185 -14.35 -1.22 -0.04
CA VAL A 185 -14.43 -2.22 1.03
C VAL A 185 -15.55 -3.23 0.75
N GLU A 186 -16.73 -2.78 0.32
CA GLU A 186 -17.85 -3.67 -0.07
C GLU A 186 -17.42 -4.72 -1.12
N ILE A 187 -16.66 -4.30 -2.14
CA ILE A 187 -16.21 -5.20 -3.21
C ILE A 187 -15.19 -6.22 -2.68
N ILE A 188 -14.29 -5.80 -1.80
CA ILE A 188 -13.31 -6.71 -1.18
C ILE A 188 -14.01 -7.72 -0.28
N ASP A 189 -14.95 -7.28 0.56
CA ASP A 189 -15.63 -8.16 1.50
C ASP A 189 -16.52 -9.18 0.79
N ALA A 190 -17.13 -8.80 -0.34
CA ALA A 190 -17.91 -9.71 -1.18
C ALA A 190 -17.07 -10.83 -1.84
N ARG A 191 -15.74 -10.70 -1.90
CA ARG A 191 -14.82 -11.71 -2.45
C ARG A 191 -14.33 -12.71 -1.41
N ILE A 192 -14.32 -12.31 -0.14
CA ILE A 192 -13.85 -13.15 0.99
C ILE A 192 -14.95 -14.10 1.47
N ARG A 193 -16.22 -13.83 1.13
CA ARG A 193 -17.36 -14.75 1.32
C ARG A 193 -17.53 -15.68 0.13
#